data_AF-A0A2V7BY56-F1
#
_entry.id   AF-A0A2V7BY56-F1
#
_cell.length_a   1.000
_cell.length_b   1.000
_cell.length_c   1.000
_cell.angle_alpha   90.00
_cell.angle_beta   90.00
_cell.angle_gamma   90.00
#
_symmetry.space_group_name_H-M   'P 1'
#
loop_
_entity.id
_entity.type
_entity.pdbx_description
1 polymer ?
#
loop_
_entity_poly.entity_id
_entity_poly.type
_entity_poly.pdbx_seq_one_letter_code
_entity_poly.pdbx_strand_id
1 'polypeptide(L)'
;MLIVARPHADLYEYLHARFSDDANVTVILDRRLAPRRRRPVPAAAERRRAERRCQVDVDEQLQAHALAIVAAPSATAPLREARQWLETIQSHVAGIRMALDDRDRLEREADAIEHENERLRADMDWSRRELDAIDAAFARALAKANDVLARLRGEPAQAHAE
;
A
#
# COMPACT_ATOMS: atom_id res chain seq x y z
N MET A 1 -21.86 -7.07 -12.14
CA MET A 1 -20.68 -6.48 -12.82
C MET A 1 -19.88 -5.68 -11.79
N LEU A 2 -18.57 -5.86 -11.76
CA LEU A 2 -17.63 -5.18 -10.88
C LEU A 2 -16.82 -4.15 -11.69
N ILE A 3 -16.77 -2.90 -11.25
CA ILE A 3 -15.98 -1.83 -11.87
C ILE A 3 -14.87 -1.44 -10.91
N VAL A 4 -13.62 -1.64 -11.30
CA VAL A 4 -12.43 -1.28 -10.50
C VAL A 4 -11.90 0.07 -10.96
N ALA A 5 -11.59 0.95 -10.02
CA ALA A 5 -11.03 2.25 -10.30
C ALA A 5 -9.62 2.12 -10.91
N ARG A 6 -9.31 2.99 -11.87
CA ARG A 6 -8.04 2.98 -12.63
C ARG A 6 -6.74 2.95 -11.79
N PRO A 7 -6.64 3.63 -10.64
CA PRO A 7 -5.41 3.62 -9.84
C PRO A 7 -5.07 2.25 -9.25
N HIS A 8 -6.04 1.33 -9.19
CA HIS A 8 -5.93 0.04 -8.51
C HIS A 8 -5.92 -1.11 -9.52
N ALA A 9 -4.96 -1.07 -10.44
CA ALA A 9 -4.80 -2.10 -11.48
C ALA A 9 -4.41 -3.47 -10.91
N ASP A 10 -3.67 -3.48 -9.81
CA ASP A 10 -3.36 -4.64 -8.97
C ASP A 10 -4.62 -5.33 -8.43
N LEU A 11 -5.57 -4.55 -7.91
CA LEU A 11 -6.86 -5.06 -7.45
C LEU A 11 -7.68 -5.62 -8.61
N TYR A 12 -7.62 -5.00 -9.78
CA TYR A 12 -8.25 -5.52 -11.00
C TYR A 12 -7.67 -6.89 -11.39
N GLU A 13 -6.35 -7.04 -11.41
CA GLU A 13 -5.71 -8.32 -11.74
C GLU A 13 -6.09 -9.41 -10.76
N TYR A 14 -6.07 -9.11 -9.45
CA TYR A 14 -6.47 -10.04 -8.41
C TYR A 14 -7.94 -10.48 -8.56
N LEU A 15 -8.87 -9.53 -8.71
CA LEU A 15 -10.29 -9.84 -8.84
C LEU A 15 -10.59 -10.56 -10.16
N HIS A 16 -9.93 -10.18 -11.25
CA HIS A 16 -10.08 -10.84 -12.55
C HIS A 16 -9.62 -12.30 -12.49
N ALA A 17 -8.48 -12.59 -11.85
CA ALA A 17 -8.02 -13.95 -11.64
C ALA A 17 -8.94 -14.74 -10.68
N ARG A 18 -9.46 -14.09 -9.63
CA ARG A 18 -10.34 -14.73 -8.63
C ARG A 18 -11.68 -15.17 -9.20
N PHE A 19 -12.22 -14.40 -10.16
CA PHE A 19 -13.55 -14.57 -10.74
C PHE A 19 -13.54 -15.04 -12.19
N SER A 20 -12.42 -15.58 -12.69
CA SER A 20 -12.31 -16.07 -14.07
C SER A 20 -13.34 -17.16 -14.41
N ASP A 21 -13.73 -17.95 -13.42
CA ASP A 21 -14.56 -19.14 -13.59
C ASP A 21 -16.05 -18.87 -13.29
N ASP A 22 -16.41 -17.66 -12.82
CA ASP A 22 -17.79 -17.29 -12.50
C ASP A 22 -18.41 -16.48 -13.64
N ALA A 23 -19.22 -17.16 -14.48
CA ALA A 23 -19.92 -16.55 -15.60
C ALA A 23 -20.91 -15.43 -15.19
N ASN A 24 -21.27 -15.33 -13.92
CA ASN A 24 -22.17 -14.28 -13.41
C ASN A 24 -21.42 -12.99 -13.04
N VAL A 25 -20.08 -13.01 -13.06
CA VAL A 25 -19.25 -11.90 -12.61
C VAL A 25 -18.36 -11.41 -13.76
N THR A 26 -18.62 -10.18 -14.20
CA THR A 26 -17.74 -9.47 -15.14
C THR A 26 -16.97 -8.40 -14.37
N VAL A 27 -15.63 -8.49 -14.37
CA VAL A 27 -14.72 -7.50 -13.76
C VAL A 27 -14.18 -6.57 -14.85
N ILE A 28 -14.36 -5.26 -14.71
CA ILE A 28 -13.98 -4.25 -15.70
C ILE A 28 -13.16 -3.16 -15.01
N LEU A 29 -12.03 -2.78 -15.61
CA LEU A 29 -11.27 -1.61 -15.19
C LEU A 29 -11.91 -0.33 -15.74
N ASP A 30 -12.15 0.68 -14.90
CA ASP A 30 -12.67 1.97 -15.35
C ASP A 30 -11.61 2.74 -16.16
N ARG A 31 -11.96 3.10 -17.40
CA ARG A 31 -11.08 3.81 -18.36
C ARG A 31 -11.58 5.21 -18.70
N ARG A 32 -12.59 5.74 -18.00
CA ARG A 32 -13.18 7.05 -18.33
C ARG A 32 -12.19 8.20 -18.08
N LEU A 33 -11.84 8.93 -19.14
CA LEU A 33 -11.20 10.24 -19.10
C LEU A 33 -12.29 11.30 -19.28
N ALA A 34 -12.57 12.16 -18.30
CA ALA A 34 -13.54 13.25 -18.50
C ALA A 34 -12.91 14.62 -18.22
N PRO A 35 -13.23 15.60 -19.07
CA PRO A 35 -14.42 16.41 -18.82
C PRO A 35 -15.41 16.38 -19.99
N ARG A 36 -16.66 15.98 -19.74
CA ARG A 36 -17.75 16.06 -20.74
C ARG A 36 -18.20 17.51 -20.93
N ARG A 37 -18.05 18.02 -22.15
CA ARG A 37 -18.60 19.31 -22.60
C ARG A 37 -20.12 19.33 -22.44
N ARG A 38 -20.63 20.34 -21.72
CA ARG A 38 -22.06 20.63 -21.58
C ARG A 38 -22.65 21.09 -22.92
N ARG A 39 -23.58 20.34 -23.51
CA ARG A 39 -24.55 20.88 -24.47
C ARG A 39 -25.95 20.35 -24.12
N PRO A 40 -26.93 21.22 -23.84
CA PRO A 40 -28.26 20.77 -23.45
C PRO A 40 -29.13 20.53 -24.70
N VAL A 41 -29.69 19.31 -24.82
CA VAL A 41 -30.85 19.02 -25.67
C VAL A 41 -31.92 18.35 -24.80
N PRO A 42 -33.12 18.94 -24.66
CA PRO A 42 -34.13 18.45 -23.73
C PRO A 42 -35.08 17.45 -24.40
N ALA A 43 -35.15 16.20 -23.89
CA ALA A 43 -36.33 15.30 -23.95
C ALA A 43 -36.01 13.88 -23.47
N ALA A 44 -36.35 13.56 -22.21
CA ALA A 44 -36.59 12.23 -21.60
C ALA A 44 -36.26 12.31 -20.09
N ALA A 45 -37.10 13.00 -19.32
CA ALA A 45 -36.71 13.49 -17.98
C ALA A 45 -36.61 12.40 -16.90
N GLU A 46 -37.35 11.29 -17.03
CA GLU A 46 -37.56 10.36 -15.91
C GLU A 46 -36.55 9.20 -15.90
N ARG A 47 -36.37 8.47 -17.02
CA ARG A 47 -35.30 7.45 -17.13
C ARG A 47 -33.92 8.05 -16.93
N ARG A 48 -33.66 9.24 -17.49
CA ARG A 48 -32.39 9.96 -17.31
C ARG A 48 -32.14 10.40 -15.87
N ARG A 49 -33.18 10.61 -15.04
CA ARG A 49 -33.00 10.94 -13.61
C ARG A 49 -32.55 9.72 -12.81
N ALA A 50 -33.09 8.55 -13.09
CA ALA A 50 -32.64 7.30 -12.47
C ALA A 50 -31.21 6.95 -12.89
N GLU A 51 -30.91 7.05 -14.19
CA GLU A 51 -29.58 6.79 -14.74
C GLU A 51 -28.53 7.77 -14.22
N ARG A 52 -28.86 9.06 -14.08
CA ARG A 52 -27.98 10.05 -13.45
C ARG A 52 -27.73 9.77 -11.97
N ARG A 53 -28.76 9.34 -11.20
CA ARG A 53 -28.59 9.00 -9.78
C ARG A 53 -27.70 7.78 -9.60
N CYS A 54 -27.94 6.73 -10.39
CA CYS A 54 -27.10 5.53 -10.41
C CYS A 54 -25.65 5.84 -10.80
N GLN A 55 -25.42 6.75 -11.76
CA GLN A 55 -24.07 7.13 -12.15
C GLN A 55 -23.33 7.93 -11.06
N VAL A 56 -24.01 8.84 -10.34
CA VAL A 56 -23.41 9.58 -9.23
C VAL A 56 -23.01 8.65 -8.09
N ASP A 57 -23.87 7.70 -7.72
CA ASP A 57 -23.58 6.70 -6.67
C ASP A 57 -22.34 5.84 -7.01
N VAL A 58 -22.20 5.45 -8.29
CA VAL A 58 -21.06 4.66 -8.77
C VAL A 58 -19.77 5.47 -8.73
N ASP A 59 -19.81 6.75 -9.14
CA ASP A 59 -18.65 7.63 -9.09
C ASP A 59 -18.21 7.88 -7.63
N GLU A 60 -19.15 8.05 -6.70
CA GLU A 60 -18.87 8.16 -5.26
C GLU A 60 -18.26 6.87 -4.67
N GLN A 61 -18.78 5.70 -5.02
CA GLN A 61 -18.21 4.41 -4.59
C GLN A 61 -16.79 4.18 -5.13
N LEU A 62 -16.52 4.55 -6.39
CA LEU A 62 -15.18 4.44 -6.97
C LEU A 62 -14.17 5.37 -6.29
N GLN A 63 -14.61 6.57 -5.88
CA GLN A 63 -13.77 7.51 -5.13
C GLN A 63 -13.51 7.05 -3.69
N ALA A 64 -14.52 6.46 -3.03
CA ALA A 64 -14.41 6.05 -1.63
C ALA A 64 -13.72 4.68 -1.43
N HIS A 65 -13.93 3.72 -2.35
CA HIS A 65 -13.61 2.31 -2.12
C HIS A 65 -12.86 1.63 -3.28
N ALA A 66 -12.42 2.40 -4.29
CA ALA A 66 -11.74 1.88 -5.47
C ALA A 66 -12.54 0.86 -6.32
N LEU A 67 -13.78 0.56 -5.95
CA LEU A 67 -14.63 -0.44 -6.59
C LEU A 67 -16.10 -0.01 -6.52
N ALA A 68 -16.85 -0.25 -7.60
CA ALA A 68 -18.30 -0.12 -7.62
C ALA A 68 -18.97 -1.38 -8.19
N ILE A 69 -20.13 -1.73 -7.64
CA ILE A 69 -20.90 -2.92 -8.03
C ILE A 69 -22.16 -2.49 -8.75
N VAL A 70 -22.28 -2.90 -10.02
CA VAL A 70 -23.44 -2.56 -10.85
C VAL A 70 -24.32 -3.79 -11.06
N ALA A 71 -25.57 -3.64 -10.64
CA ALA A 71 -26.68 -4.57 -10.82
C ALA A 71 -27.33 -4.36 -12.19
N ALA A 72 -27.38 -5.38 -13.05
CA ALA A 72 -28.26 -5.37 -14.21
C ALA A 72 -29.58 -6.07 -13.82
N PRO A 73 -30.74 -5.41 -13.87
CA PRO A 73 -32.00 -6.09 -13.62
C PRO A 73 -32.29 -7.03 -14.80
N SER A 74 -32.19 -8.35 -14.57
CA SER A 74 -32.82 -9.33 -15.45
C SER A 74 -34.33 -9.23 -15.26
N ALA A 75 -35.02 -8.55 -16.16
CA ALA A 75 -36.44 -8.22 -16.04
C ALA A 75 -37.39 -9.44 -16.12
N THR A 76 -36.87 -10.68 -16.11
CA THR A 76 -37.67 -11.93 -16.18
C THR A 76 -37.21 -13.04 -15.23
N ALA A 77 -36.19 -12.83 -14.38
CA ALA A 77 -35.72 -13.86 -13.45
C ALA A 77 -36.69 -14.02 -12.25
N PRO A 78 -37.13 -15.25 -11.90
CA PRO A 78 -37.97 -15.48 -10.71
C PRO A 78 -37.27 -14.98 -9.44
N LEU A 79 -38.03 -14.43 -8.49
CA LEU A 79 -37.55 -13.75 -7.26
C LEU A 79 -36.47 -14.52 -6.48
N ARG A 80 -36.45 -15.87 -6.58
CA ARG A 80 -35.42 -16.74 -5.99
C ARG A 80 -34.03 -16.55 -6.62
N GLU A 81 -33.95 -16.36 -7.94
CA GLU A 81 -32.70 -16.13 -8.66
C GLU A 81 -32.17 -14.74 -8.32
N ALA A 82 -33.06 -13.75 -8.21
CA ALA A 82 -32.71 -12.41 -7.72
C ALA A 82 -32.18 -12.44 -6.27
N ARG A 83 -32.76 -13.27 -5.38
CA ARG A 83 -32.29 -13.44 -4.00
C ARG A 83 -30.93 -14.12 -3.93
N GLN A 84 -30.76 -15.22 -4.67
CA GLN A 84 -29.50 -15.97 -4.69
C GLN A 84 -28.36 -15.13 -5.28
N TRP A 85 -28.67 -14.31 -6.29
CA TRP A 85 -27.75 -13.32 -6.85
C TRP A 85 -27.39 -12.21 -5.83
N LEU A 86 -28.35 -11.74 -5.03
CA LEU A 86 -28.11 -10.78 -3.93
C LEU A 86 -27.21 -11.35 -2.83
N GLU A 87 -27.45 -12.60 -2.42
CA GLU A 87 -26.64 -13.30 -1.40
C GLU A 87 -25.20 -13.51 -1.91
N THR A 88 -25.05 -13.86 -3.18
CA THR A 88 -23.74 -13.99 -3.83
C THR A 88 -23.00 -12.65 -3.85
N ILE A 89 -23.69 -11.55 -4.19
CA ILE A 89 -23.09 -10.21 -4.15
C ILE A 89 -22.70 -9.81 -2.74
N GLN A 90 -23.53 -10.06 -1.73
CA GLN A 90 -23.22 -9.73 -0.35
C GLN A 90 -22.00 -10.50 0.16
N SER A 91 -21.89 -11.79 -0.20
CA SER A 91 -20.72 -12.60 0.12
C SER A 91 -19.45 -12.05 -0.54
N HIS A 92 -19.53 -11.66 -1.82
CA HIS A 92 -18.40 -11.07 -2.53
C HIS A 92 -18.00 -9.70 -2.00
N VAL A 93 -18.96 -8.83 -1.67
CA VAL A 93 -18.70 -7.54 -1.01
C VAL A 93 -17.96 -7.75 0.31
N ALA A 94 -18.40 -8.72 1.11
CA ALA A 94 -17.74 -9.04 2.38
C ALA A 94 -16.31 -9.54 2.16
N GLY A 95 -16.08 -10.41 1.18
CA GLY A 95 -14.74 -10.90 0.84
C GLY A 95 -13.80 -9.80 0.35
N ILE A 96 -14.30 -8.87 -0.46
CA ILE A 96 -13.51 -7.72 -0.94
C ILE A 96 -13.17 -6.79 0.22
N ARG A 97 -14.13 -6.50 1.12
CA ARG A 97 -13.87 -5.67 2.29
C ARG A 97 -12.79 -6.29 3.18
N MET A 98 -12.86 -7.59 3.44
CA MET A 98 -11.82 -8.29 4.20
C MET A 98 -10.44 -8.16 3.55
N ALA A 99 -10.35 -8.33 2.23
CA ALA A 99 -9.06 -8.21 1.53
C ALA A 99 -8.47 -6.80 1.61
N LEU A 100 -9.32 -5.76 1.60
CA LEU A 100 -8.89 -4.38 1.79
C LEU A 100 -8.45 -4.13 3.24
N ASP A 101 -9.20 -4.63 4.23
CA ASP A 101 -8.82 -4.52 5.65
C ASP A 101 -7.48 -5.22 5.93
N ASP A 102 -7.24 -6.38 5.31
CA ASP A 102 -5.97 -7.11 5.39
C ASP A 102 -4.82 -6.32 4.76
N ARG A 103 -5.04 -5.68 3.60
CA ARG A 103 -4.03 -4.82 2.98
C ARG A 103 -3.66 -3.65 3.88
N ASP A 104 -4.65 -2.91 4.39
CA ASP A 104 -4.42 -1.75 5.25
C ASP A 104 -3.77 -2.16 6.59
N ARG A 105 -3.96 -3.41 7.03
CA ARG A 105 -3.22 -3.99 8.16
C ARG A 105 -1.76 -4.27 7.80
N LEU A 106 -1.52 -4.92 6.67
CA LEU A 106 -0.17 -5.26 6.22
C LEU A 106 0.67 -4.01 5.95
N GLU A 107 0.08 -2.96 5.40
CA GLU A 107 0.74 -1.65 5.23
C GLU A 107 1.21 -1.09 6.58
N ARG A 108 0.34 -1.11 7.60
CA ARG A 108 0.72 -0.67 8.96
C ARG A 108 1.81 -1.53 9.59
N GLU A 109 1.77 -2.84 9.38
CA GLU A 109 2.81 -3.75 9.88
C GLU A 109 4.15 -3.49 9.17
N ALA A 110 4.13 -3.26 7.85
CA ALA A 110 5.32 -2.92 7.08
C ALA A 110 5.95 -1.60 7.54
N ASP A 111 5.13 -0.55 7.71
CA ASP A 111 5.58 0.74 8.22
C ASP A 111 6.21 0.60 9.61
N ALA A 112 5.60 -0.19 10.50
CA ALA A 112 6.13 -0.43 11.84
C ALA A 112 7.48 -1.17 11.80
N ILE A 113 7.62 -2.16 10.91
CA ILE A 113 8.88 -2.88 10.71
C ILE A 113 9.96 -1.96 10.14
N GLU A 114 9.60 -1.05 9.22
CA GLU A 114 10.55 -0.09 8.67
C GLU A 114 11.07 0.86 9.76
N HIS A 115 10.18 1.44 10.56
CA HIS A 115 10.57 2.30 11.69
C HIS A 115 11.48 1.57 12.69
N GLU A 116 11.19 0.31 13.01
CA GLU A 116 12.03 -0.47 13.92
C GLU A 116 13.40 -0.81 13.29
N ASN A 117 13.46 -1.09 11.99
CA ASN A 117 14.74 -1.27 11.29
C ASN A 117 15.59 -0.01 11.28
N GLU A 118 14.98 1.16 11.07
CA GLU A 118 15.68 2.45 11.16
C GLU A 118 16.25 2.67 12.57
N ARG A 119 15.45 2.36 13.60
CA ARG A 119 15.88 2.44 15.00
C ARG A 119 17.09 1.51 15.27
N LEU A 120 17.01 0.25 14.85
CA LEU A 120 18.09 -0.72 15.03
C LEU A 120 19.37 -0.31 14.28
N ARG A 121 19.24 0.27 13.08
CA ARG A 121 20.39 0.82 12.34
C ARG A 121 21.05 1.96 13.09
N ALA A 122 20.27 2.87 13.67
CA ALA A 122 20.80 3.96 14.48
C ALA A 122 21.54 3.43 15.72
N ASP A 123 20.99 2.42 16.40
CA ASP A 123 21.62 1.76 17.55
C ASP A 123 22.95 1.08 17.15
N MET A 124 22.98 0.41 16.00
CA MET A 124 24.19 -0.21 15.45
C MET A 124 25.27 0.83 15.11
N ASP A 125 24.89 1.93 14.46
CA ASP A 125 25.80 3.02 14.13
C ASP A 125 26.37 3.67 15.39
N TRP A 126 25.54 3.85 16.42
CA TRP A 126 25.99 4.34 17.72
C TRP A 126 26.99 3.38 18.36
N SER A 127 26.65 2.09 18.42
CA SER A 127 27.53 1.06 18.98
C SER A 127 28.87 0.99 18.25
N ARG A 128 28.86 1.13 16.92
CA ARG A 128 30.07 1.18 16.11
C ARG A 128 30.96 2.37 16.46
N ARG A 129 30.38 3.55 16.61
CA ARG A 129 31.12 4.75 17.03
C ARG A 129 31.74 4.60 18.42
N GLU A 130 31.02 3.95 19.33
CA GLU A 130 31.54 3.66 20.67
C GLU A 130 32.76 2.73 20.61
N LEU A 131 32.70 1.68 19.79
CA LEU A 131 33.85 0.80 19.56
C LEU A 131 35.04 1.54 18.94
N ASP A 132 34.80 2.37 17.91
CA ASP A 132 35.86 3.18 17.30
C ASP A 132 36.52 4.13 18.32
N ALA A 133 35.72 4.69 19.24
CA ALA A 133 36.22 5.55 20.31
C ALA A 133 37.06 4.77 21.34
N ILE A 134 36.64 3.57 21.69
CA ILE A 134 37.37 2.65 22.57
C ILE A 134 38.70 2.24 21.92
N ASP A 135 38.70 1.86 20.64
CA ASP A 135 39.90 1.49 19.89
C ASP A 135 40.90 2.66 19.83
N ALA A 136 40.41 3.86 19.56
CA ALA A 136 41.24 5.06 19.59
C ALA A 136 41.83 5.33 20.99
N ALA A 137 41.08 5.05 22.06
CA ALA A 137 41.57 5.16 23.44
C ALA A 137 42.66 4.13 23.74
N PHE A 138 42.49 2.88 23.32
CA PHE A 138 43.51 1.84 23.44
C PHE A 138 44.77 2.19 22.67
N ALA A 139 44.65 2.67 21.43
CA ALA A 139 45.80 3.10 20.63
C ALA A 139 46.61 4.20 21.32
N ARG A 140 45.94 5.21 21.90
CA ARG A 140 46.58 6.26 22.70
C ARG A 140 47.28 5.73 23.95
N ALA A 141 46.63 4.81 24.67
CA ALA A 141 47.21 4.20 25.87
C ALA A 141 48.46 3.38 25.53
N LEU A 142 48.41 2.60 24.45
CA LEU A 142 49.53 1.80 23.95
C LEU A 142 50.71 2.69 23.55
N ALA A 143 50.45 3.79 22.81
CA ALA A 143 51.47 4.76 22.43
C ALA A 143 52.16 5.36 23.67
N LYS A 144 51.39 5.72 24.70
CA LYS A 144 51.92 6.26 25.95
C LYS A 144 52.73 5.23 26.74
N ALA A 145 52.29 3.97 26.77
CA ALA A 145 53.04 2.88 27.39
C ALA A 145 54.38 2.64 26.69
N ASN A 146 54.39 2.64 25.35
CA ASN A 146 55.60 2.51 24.54
C ASN A 146 56.58 3.67 24.77
N ASP A 147 56.11 4.91 24.84
CA ASP A 147 56.96 6.08 25.17
C ASP A 147 57.62 5.91 26.56
N VAL A 148 56.86 5.48 27.57
CA VAL A 148 57.43 5.20 28.91
C VAL A 148 58.48 4.08 28.84
N LEU A 149 58.21 2.99 28.13
CA LEU A 149 59.15 1.89 27.96
C LEU A 149 60.44 2.33 27.25
N ALA A 150 60.35 3.15 26.20
CA ALA A 150 61.50 3.69 25.49
C ALA A 150 62.39 4.56 26.41
N ARG A 151 61.76 5.43 27.22
CA ARG A 151 62.46 6.25 28.23
C ARG A 151 63.18 5.39 29.26
N LEU A 152 62.57 4.31 29.73
CA LEU A 152 63.19 3.38 30.68
C LEU A 152 64.35 2.59 30.08
N ARG A 153 64.35 2.33 28.77
CA ARG A 153 65.45 1.67 28.04
C ARG A 153 66.60 2.62 27.68
N GLY A 154 66.43 3.93 27.88
CA GLY A 154 67.45 4.93 27.53
C GLY A 154 67.54 5.24 26.04
N GLU A 155 66.51 4.90 25.25
CA GLU A 155 66.42 5.24 23.83
C GLU A 155 65.99 6.72 23.68
N PRO A 156 66.65 7.53 22.81
CA PRO A 156 66.25 8.92 22.62
C PRO A 156 64.84 8.97 22.01
N ALA A 157 63.96 9.79 22.60
CA ALA A 157 62.59 9.99 22.11
C ALA A 157 62.62 10.29 20.61
N GLN A 158 61.99 9.44 19.80
CA GLN A 158 61.86 9.68 18.36
C GLN A 158 61.06 10.96 18.18
N ALA A 159 61.77 12.04 17.83
CA ALA A 159 61.18 13.28 17.38
C ALA A 159 60.48 12.98 16.04
N HIS A 160 59.16 12.79 16.10
CA HIS A 160 58.34 12.81 14.90
C HIS A 160 58.33 14.26 14.38
N ALA A 161 59.11 14.51 13.35
CA ALA A 161 59.01 15.69 12.50
C ALA A 161 57.94 15.44 11.42
N GLU A 162 57.06 16.43 11.29
CA GLU A 162 56.12 16.75 10.18
C GLU A 162 55.09 15.69 9.74
#